data_AF-A0A970X3Q4-F1
#
_entry.id   AF-A0A970X3Q4-F1
#
_cell.length_a   1.000
_cell.length_b   1.000
_cell.length_c   1.000
_cell.angle_alpha   90.00
_cell.angle_beta   90.00
_cell.angle_gamma   90.00
#
_symmetry.space_group_name_H-M   'P 1'
#
loop_
_entity.id
_entity.type
_entity.pdbx_description
1 polymer ?
#
loop_
_entity_poly.entity_id
_entity_poly.type
_entity_poly.pdbx_seq_one_letter_code
_entity_poly.pdbx_strand_id
1 'polypeptide(L)'
;EAVDFAAIADYTDETAEANPEWKLDLSDQEIGHWRGPESRRGLITLVWGVALLDGGAVATAELGPTTTDQCILADNRFTLVSLDDYTGDYVEVRLYDKRGTELARESLYEDD
;
A
#
# COMPACT_ATOMS: atom_id res chain seq x y z
N GLU A 1 -9.55 31.07 -4.48
CA GLU A 1 -8.39 30.98 -3.57
C GLU A 1 -8.56 29.70 -2.77
N ALA A 2 -7.54 28.84 -2.71
CA ALA A 2 -7.58 27.65 -1.85
C ALA A 2 -7.27 28.12 -0.43
N VAL A 3 -8.24 28.01 0.48
CA VAL A 3 -8.14 28.57 1.85
C VAL A 3 -7.81 27.52 2.91
N ASP A 4 -7.84 26.23 2.55
CA ASP A 4 -7.58 25.11 3.45
C ASP A 4 -6.63 24.11 2.78
N PHE A 5 -5.38 24.08 3.25
CA PHE A 5 -4.37 23.09 2.87
C PHE A 5 -4.11 22.19 4.08
N ALA A 6 -4.24 20.88 3.89
CA ALA A 6 -3.93 19.87 4.89
C ALA A 6 -2.79 18.98 4.38
N ALA A 7 -1.81 18.74 5.25
CA ALA A 7 -0.72 17.80 5.03
C ALA A 7 -0.56 16.95 6.29
N ILE A 8 -0.32 15.66 6.08
CA ILE A 8 -0.14 14.67 7.13
C ILE A 8 1.19 13.98 6.86
N ALA A 9 1.92 13.71 7.93
CA ALA A 9 3.11 12.88 7.92
C ALA A 9 3.00 11.95 9.12
N ASP A 10 3.06 10.65 8.87
CA ASP A 10 3.15 9.64 9.90
C ASP A 10 4.56 9.01 9.87
N TYR A 11 5.08 8.62 11.02
CA TYR A 11 6.39 7.98 11.14
C TYR A 11 6.41 7.01 12.31
N THR A 12 7.23 5.97 12.16
CA THR A 12 7.51 4.99 13.21
C THR A 12 9.00 5.04 13.59
N ASP A 13 9.33 4.58 14.80
CA ASP A 13 10.72 4.38 15.23
C ASP A 13 11.33 3.09 14.62
N GLU A 14 10.48 2.23 14.03
CA GLU A 14 10.92 1.06 13.27
C GLU A 14 11.52 1.49 11.93
N THR A 15 12.62 0.85 11.54
CA THR A 15 13.34 1.19 10.30
C THR A 15 13.65 -0.06 9.50
N ALA A 16 13.78 0.09 8.18
CA ALA A 16 14.27 -0.99 7.32
C ALA A 16 15.68 -1.48 7.72
N GLU A 17 16.50 -0.64 8.36
CA GLU A 17 17.81 -1.03 8.88
C GLU A 17 17.71 -1.95 10.10
N ALA A 18 16.69 -1.74 10.94
CA ALA A 18 16.39 -2.58 12.11
C ALA A 18 15.65 -3.88 11.74
N ASN A 19 14.96 -3.89 10.59
CA ASN A 19 14.14 -5.00 10.11
C ASN A 19 14.62 -5.46 8.71
N PRO A 20 15.78 -6.14 8.62
CA PRO A 20 16.42 -6.50 7.36
C PRO A 20 15.67 -7.55 6.52
N GLU A 21 14.66 -8.19 7.10
CA GLU A 21 13.76 -9.11 6.42
C GLU A 21 12.69 -8.40 5.58
N TRP A 22 12.42 -7.12 5.86
CA TRP A 22 11.44 -6.34 5.12
C TRP A 22 11.86 -6.20 3.66
N LYS A 23 10.89 -6.39 2.77
CA LYS A 23 11.09 -6.21 1.32
C LYS A 23 10.47 -4.92 0.80
N LEU A 24 9.47 -4.42 1.51
CA LEU A 24 8.83 -3.13 1.28
C LEU A 24 8.80 -2.39 2.63
N ASP A 25 9.17 -1.12 2.61
CA ASP A 25 8.92 -0.20 3.71
C ASP A 25 7.61 0.52 3.41
N LEU A 26 6.57 0.26 4.21
CA LEU A 26 5.20 0.66 3.95
C LEU A 26 4.70 1.69 4.96
N SER A 27 3.84 2.57 4.48
CA SER A 27 3.05 3.48 5.31
C SER A 27 1.68 3.66 4.67
N ASP A 28 0.69 3.92 5.51
CA ASP A 28 -0.68 4.09 5.06
C ASP A 28 -1.40 5.24 5.76
N GLN A 29 -2.53 5.63 5.18
CA GLN A 29 -3.43 6.59 5.77
C GLN A 29 -4.85 6.35 5.28
N GLU A 30 -5.79 6.23 6.22
CA GLU A 30 -7.21 6.33 5.90
C GLU A 30 -7.53 7.75 5.39
N ILE A 31 -7.96 7.87 4.14
CA ILE A 31 -8.33 9.14 3.50
C ILE A 31 -9.84 9.26 3.25
N GLY A 32 -10.61 8.22 3.59
CA GLY A 32 -12.05 8.25 3.47
C GLY A 32 -12.71 6.89 3.64
N HIS A 33 -13.98 6.86 3.25
CA HIS A 33 -14.80 5.67 3.34
C HIS A 33 -15.53 5.42 2.03
N TRP A 34 -15.60 4.15 1.65
CA TRP A 34 -16.39 3.72 0.51
C TRP A 34 -17.69 3.05 0.95
N ARG A 35 -18.75 3.29 0.18
CA ARG A 35 -20.05 2.64 0.35
C ARG A 35 -20.28 1.67 -0.80
N GLY A 36 -20.13 0.39 -0.51
CA GLY A 36 -20.39 -0.69 -1.45
C GLY A 36 -21.85 -1.15 -1.45
N PRO A 37 -22.17 -2.16 -2.28
CA PRO A 37 -23.48 -2.79 -2.30
C PRO A 37 -23.85 -3.41 -0.94
N GLU A 38 -25.16 -3.55 -0.69
CA GLU A 38 -25.70 -4.16 0.54
C GLU A 38 -25.27 -3.44 1.83
N SER A 39 -25.09 -2.12 1.76
CA SER A 39 -24.64 -1.29 2.88
C SER A 39 -23.24 -1.66 3.40
N ARG A 40 -22.45 -2.39 2.63
CA ARG A 40 -21.04 -2.66 2.96
C ARG A 40 -20.25 -1.35 3.00
N ARG A 41 -19.31 -1.29 3.93
CA ARG A 41 -18.39 -0.18 4.12
C ARG A 41 -16.98 -0.72 4.01
N GLY A 42 -16.09 0.05 3.39
CA GLY A 42 -14.65 -0.18 3.40
C GLY A 42 -13.95 1.14 3.64
N LEU A 43 -12.68 1.07 4.04
CA LEU A 43 -11.80 2.22 4.15
C LEU A 43 -11.24 2.54 2.76
N ILE A 44 -11.09 3.82 2.45
CA ILE A 44 -10.25 4.26 1.33
C ILE A 44 -8.90 4.59 1.93
N THR A 45 -7.89 3.79 1.58
CA THR A 45 -6.56 3.85 2.17
C THR A 45 -5.56 4.31 1.11
N LEU A 46 -4.84 5.38 1.43
CA LEU A 46 -3.64 5.81 0.72
C LEU A 46 -2.47 4.98 1.25
N VAL A 47 -1.73 4.31 0.38
CA VAL A 47 -0.54 3.53 0.74
C VAL A 47 0.66 4.10 -0.01
N TRP A 48 1.77 4.32 0.66
CA TRP A 48 3.03 4.69 0.03
C TRP A 48 4.17 3.90 0.63
N GLY A 49 5.25 3.77 -0.14
CA GLY A 49 6.37 2.98 0.34
C GLY A 49 7.59 3.03 -0.55
N VAL A 50 8.61 2.30 -0.10
CA VAL A 50 9.89 2.10 -0.76
C VAL A 50 10.12 0.61 -1.00
N ALA A 51 10.46 0.22 -2.22
CA ALA A 51 10.97 -1.11 -2.49
C ALA A 51 12.42 -1.24 -2.01
N LEU A 52 12.66 -2.20 -1.10
CA LEU A 52 13.98 -2.50 -0.54
C LEU A 52 14.74 -3.54 -1.37
N LEU A 53 14.04 -4.19 -2.31
CA LEU A 53 14.62 -5.12 -3.28
C LEU A 53 14.98 -4.43 -4.60
N ASP A 54 16.11 -4.84 -5.17
CA ASP A 54 16.50 -4.44 -6.52
C ASP A 54 15.56 -5.04 -7.59
N GLY A 55 15.41 -4.32 -8.70
CA GLY A 55 14.71 -4.81 -9.89
C GLY A 55 13.18 -4.65 -9.85
N GLY A 56 12.63 -4.11 -8.77
CA GLY A 56 11.24 -3.68 -8.69
C GLY A 56 10.86 -2.69 -9.80
N ALA A 57 9.68 -2.87 -10.37
CA ALA A 57 9.19 -2.05 -11.48
C ALA A 57 7.76 -1.55 -11.27
N VAL A 58 6.88 -2.38 -10.71
CA VAL A 58 5.48 -2.03 -10.44
C VAL A 58 5.11 -2.50 -9.04
N ALA A 59 4.48 -1.63 -8.26
CA ALA A 59 3.77 -2.00 -7.04
C ALA A 59 2.28 -2.08 -7.32
N THR A 60 1.58 -3.04 -6.70
CA THR A 60 0.12 -3.16 -6.78
C THR A 60 -0.49 -3.20 -5.39
N ALA A 61 -1.72 -2.70 -5.30
CA ALA A 61 -2.58 -2.94 -4.15
C ALA A 61 -3.55 -4.06 -4.49
N GLU A 62 -3.58 -5.09 -3.64
CA GLU A 62 -4.42 -6.26 -3.77
C GLU A 62 -5.44 -6.29 -2.64
N LEU A 63 -6.71 -6.46 -2.98
CA LEU A 63 -7.78 -6.74 -2.03
C LEU A 63 -8.30 -8.15 -2.32
N GLY A 64 -7.89 -9.10 -1.48
CA GLY A 64 -8.12 -10.52 -1.71
C GLY A 64 -7.57 -10.97 -3.07
N PRO A 65 -8.40 -11.46 -4.02
CA PRO A 65 -7.95 -11.88 -5.35
C PRO A 65 -7.89 -10.75 -6.39
N THR A 66 -8.19 -9.50 -6.00
CA THR A 66 -8.40 -8.39 -6.94
C THR A 66 -7.33 -7.32 -6.80
N THR A 67 -6.61 -7.04 -7.88
CA THR A 67 -5.78 -5.84 -7.99
C THR A 67 -6.67 -4.61 -8.12
N THR A 68 -6.59 -3.69 -7.16
CA THR A 68 -7.42 -2.48 -7.09
C THR A 68 -6.70 -1.25 -7.61
N ASP A 69 -5.38 -1.21 -7.50
CA ASP A 69 -4.52 -0.14 -8.01
C ASP A 69 -3.12 -0.65 -8.38
N GLN A 70 -2.42 0.10 -9.22
CA GLN A 70 -1.04 -0.19 -9.64
C GLN A 70 -0.23 1.10 -9.89
N CYS A 71 1.05 1.06 -9.52
CA CYS A 71 1.97 2.18 -9.66
C CYS A 71 3.32 1.72 -10.20
N ILE A 72 3.80 2.35 -11.27
CA ILE A 72 5.19 2.18 -11.71
C ILE A 72 6.09 2.87 -10.69
N LEU A 73 7.14 2.18 -10.24
CA LEU A 73 8.08 2.74 -9.29
C LEU A 73 8.82 3.94 -9.88
N ALA A 74 8.95 5.00 -9.09
CA ALA A 74 9.81 6.15 -9.36
C ALA A 74 10.82 6.27 -8.22
N ASP A 75 12.11 6.15 -8.53
CA ASP A 75 13.19 6.12 -7.52
C ASP A 75 12.93 5.09 -6.40
N ASN A 76 12.48 3.89 -6.79
CA ASN A 76 12.04 2.80 -5.91
C ASN A 76 10.86 3.14 -4.98
N ARG A 77 10.17 4.25 -5.20
CA ARG A 77 8.99 4.68 -4.43
C ARG A 77 7.71 4.49 -5.22
N PHE A 78 6.61 4.34 -4.49
CA PHE A 78 5.28 4.25 -5.07
C PHE A 78 4.24 4.89 -4.15
N THR A 79 3.07 5.15 -4.73
CA THR A 79 1.87 5.58 -4.02
C THR A 79 0.66 4.93 -4.69
N LEU A 80 -0.21 4.35 -3.88
CA LEU A 80 -1.38 3.58 -4.27
C LEU A 80 -2.59 4.09 -3.49
N VAL A 81 -3.79 3.96 -4.07
CA VAL A 81 -5.05 4.19 -3.36
C VAL A 81 -5.94 2.98 -3.54
N SER A 82 -6.28 2.31 -2.45
CA SER A 82 -7.09 1.10 -2.47
C SER A 82 -8.26 1.18 -1.48
N LEU A 83 -9.13 0.18 -1.59
CA LEU A 83 -9.98 -0.22 -0.48
C LEU A 83 -9.21 -1.10 0.49
N ASP A 84 -9.63 -1.02 1.75
CA ASP A 84 -9.12 -1.82 2.86
C ASP A 84 -10.26 -2.13 3.85
N ASP A 85 -10.08 -3.15 4.70
CA ASP A 85 -11.12 -3.76 5.55
C ASP A 85 -12.45 -3.87 4.79
N TYR A 86 -12.41 -4.53 3.63
CA TYR A 86 -13.57 -4.70 2.79
C TYR A 86 -13.77 -6.18 2.47
N THR A 87 -15.00 -6.66 2.68
CA THR A 87 -15.36 -8.08 2.56
C THR A 87 -14.59 -9.04 3.46
N GLY A 88 -13.93 -8.53 4.50
CA GLY A 88 -13.05 -9.30 5.38
C GLY A 88 -11.64 -9.48 4.84
N ASP A 89 -11.33 -8.85 3.71
CA ASP A 89 -9.99 -8.76 3.14
C ASP A 89 -9.35 -7.44 3.56
N TYR A 90 -8.06 -7.50 3.90
CA TYR A 90 -7.21 -6.33 4.08
C TYR A 90 -6.35 -6.12 2.85
N VAL A 91 -5.92 -4.87 2.63
CA VAL A 91 -5.04 -4.54 1.51
C VAL A 91 -3.65 -5.17 1.71
N GLU A 92 -3.14 -5.78 0.65
CA GLU A 92 -1.78 -6.31 0.55
C GLU A 92 -1.05 -5.58 -0.57
N VAL A 93 0.23 -5.25 -0.36
CA VAL A 93 1.07 -4.64 -1.40
C VAL A 93 1.97 -5.70 -2.01
N ARG A 94 1.98 -5.77 -3.34
CA ARG A 94 2.88 -6.66 -4.08
C ARG A 94 3.83 -5.88 -4.97
N LEU A 95 5.05 -6.38 -5.08
CA LEU A 95 6.10 -5.82 -5.94
C LEU A 95 6.39 -6.78 -7.09
N TYR A 96 6.42 -6.24 -8.31
CA TYR A 96 6.70 -6.98 -9.53
C TYR A 96 7.91 -6.42 -10.29
N ASP A 97 8.67 -7.32 -10.92
CA ASP A 97 9.71 -6.95 -11.88
C ASP A 97 9.12 -6.55 -13.25
N LYS A 98 9.98 -6.11 -14.17
CA LYS A 98 9.58 -5.72 -15.55
C LYS A 98 9.01 -6.87 -16.39
N ARG A 99 9.15 -8.11 -15.94
CA ARG A 99 8.67 -9.32 -16.62
C ARG A 99 7.35 -9.82 -16.00
N GLY A 100 6.85 -9.17 -14.96
CA GLY A 100 5.66 -9.58 -14.22
C GLY A 100 5.92 -10.67 -13.17
N THR A 101 7.18 -10.91 -12.81
CA THR A 101 7.54 -11.82 -11.70
C THR A 101 7.29 -11.11 -10.37
N GLU A 102 6.55 -11.74 -9.46
CA GLU A 102 6.39 -11.25 -8.08
C GLU A 102 7.74 -11.37 -7.34
N LEU A 103 8.21 -10.25 -6.78
CA LEU A 103 9.44 -10.16 -6.00
C LEU A 103 9.16 -10.14 -4.50
N ALA A 104 8.09 -9.45 -4.10
CA ALA A 104 7.71 -9.27 -2.71
C ALA A 104 6.20 -9.11 -2.57
N ARG A 105 5.76 -9.34 -1.34
CA ARG A 105 4.40 -9.26 -0.87
C ARG A 105 4.46 -8.93 0.61
N GLU A 106 3.82 -7.85 1.01
CA GLU A 106 3.77 -7.39 2.40
C GLU A 106 2.36 -6.89 2.74
N SER A 107 1.96 -7.11 3.99
CA SER A 107 0.73 -6.59 4.59
C SER A 107 1.02 -5.28 5.32
N LEU A 108 0.00 -4.43 5.50
CA LEU A 108 0.07 -3.29 6.43
C LEU A 108 -0.06 -3.73 7.90
N TYR A 109 -0.46 -4.98 8.13
CA TYR A 109 -0.78 -5.55 9.42
C TYR A 109 0.15 -6.71 9.74
N GLU A 110 0.59 -6.81 10.99
CA GLU A 110 1.32 -7.97 11.50
C GLU A 110 0.38 -9.18 11.63
N ASP A 111 0.90 -10.37 11.36
CA ASP A 111 0.18 -11.62 11.64
C ASP A 111 0.15 -11.86 13.17
N ASP A 112 -1.05 -12.09 13.73
CA ASP A 112 -1.27 -12.43 15.16
C ASP A 112 -0.57 -13.74 15.61
#